data_AF-A0A8J6C473-F1
#
_entry.id   AF-A0A8J6C473-F1
#
_cell.length_a   1.000
_cell.length_b   1.000
_cell.length_c   1.000
_cell.angle_alpha   90.00
_cell.angle_beta   90.00
_cell.angle_gamma   90.00
#
_symmetry.space_group_name_H-M   'P 1'
#
loop_
_entity.id
_entity.type
_entity.pdbx_description
1 polymer ?
#
loop_
_entity_poly.entity_id
_entity_poly.type
_entity_poly.pdbx_seq_one_letter_code
_entity_poly.pdbx_strand_id
1 'polypeptide(L)'
;MRPFKWLILELLGTNGNKIMLAIRRDNLYVTSFTDRTGLWYIFNNRPRSLIPMATVTRFGDNYHSLIGGDSNLNWVRVSKQTIIEAIEHVAIYDPRRSTDVARALAIIVVMFVEASRFQPFQDLVQNSWESGAYVGTLSKLVTRWKIVSCALMVAVQKGVTATSWGRYKEVKDMRANTHIDTFDDAVHTIKVAIWPLKEKCSKTITWLR
;
A
#
# COMPACT_ATOMS: atom_id res chain seq x y z
N MET A 1 17.35 3.03 -7.22
CA MET A 1 17.87 2.64 -5.88
C MET A 1 17.38 1.23 -5.61
N ARG A 2 18.27 0.30 -5.24
CA ARG A 2 17.87 -1.05 -4.78
C ARG A 2 17.24 -0.92 -3.38
N PRO A 3 16.22 -1.70 -3.02
CA PRO A 3 15.66 -1.67 -1.69
C PRO A 3 16.70 -2.11 -0.69
N PHE A 4 16.68 -1.48 0.48
CA PHE A 4 17.61 -1.82 1.55
C PHE A 4 17.34 -3.25 2.06
N LYS A 5 16.06 -3.62 2.23
CA LYS A 5 15.59 -4.95 2.67
C LYS A 5 14.17 -5.23 2.16
N TRP A 6 13.83 -6.51 2.09
CA TRP A 6 12.48 -7.01 1.77
C TRP A 6 11.76 -7.51 3.02
N LEU A 7 10.44 -7.33 3.04
CA LEU A 7 9.51 -8.11 3.85
C LEU A 7 8.84 -9.10 2.89
N ILE A 8 8.91 -10.38 3.23
CA ILE A 8 8.28 -11.44 2.46
C ILE A 8 7.00 -11.84 3.19
N LEU A 9 5.86 -11.56 2.59
CA LEU A 9 4.56 -11.94 3.11
C LEU A 9 4.08 -13.20 2.39
N GLU A 10 4.04 -14.33 3.09
CA GLU A 10 3.41 -15.56 2.59
C GLU A 10 1.92 -15.52 2.94
N LEU A 11 1.07 -15.72 1.92
CA LEU A 11 -0.38 -15.76 2.06
C LEU A 11 -0.87 -17.16 1.66
N LEU A 12 -1.64 -17.77 2.55
CA LEU A 12 -2.17 -19.11 2.39
C LEU A 12 -3.63 -19.04 1.92
N GLY A 13 -3.89 -19.69 0.80
CA GLY A 13 -5.23 -19.94 0.31
C GLY A 13 -5.76 -21.30 0.78
N THR A 14 -6.68 -21.85 0.01
CA THR A 14 -7.26 -23.19 0.17
C THR A 14 -6.42 -24.25 -0.53
N ASN A 15 -6.59 -25.51 -0.14
CA ASN A 15 -5.99 -26.67 -0.83
C ASN A 15 -4.46 -26.58 -1.02
N GLY A 16 -3.76 -25.92 -0.10
CA GLY A 16 -2.31 -25.74 -0.15
C GLY A 16 -1.81 -24.68 -1.14
N ASN A 17 -2.71 -23.96 -1.83
CA ASN A 17 -2.31 -22.82 -2.64
C ASN A 17 -1.72 -21.73 -1.74
N LYS A 18 -0.61 -21.17 -2.17
CA LYS A 18 0.08 -20.11 -1.46
C LYS A 18 0.76 -19.17 -2.44
N ILE A 19 0.88 -17.92 -2.04
CA ILE A 19 1.59 -16.90 -2.79
C ILE A 19 2.50 -16.14 -1.85
N MET A 20 3.56 -15.54 -2.39
CA MET A 20 4.44 -14.68 -1.63
C MET A 20 4.45 -13.29 -2.25
N LEU A 21 4.47 -12.25 -1.43
CA LEU A 21 4.67 -10.87 -1.88
C LEU A 21 6.04 -10.38 -1.40
N ALA A 22 6.82 -9.79 -2.30
CA ALA A 22 8.00 -9.03 -1.91
C ALA A 22 7.62 -7.56 -1.70
N ILE A 23 7.60 -7.16 -0.43
CA ILE A 23 7.25 -5.83 0.01
C ILE A 23 8.52 -5.10 0.40
N ARG A 24 8.72 -3.92 -0.16
CA ARG A 24 9.87 -3.07 0.19
C ARG A 24 9.76 -2.59 1.63
N ARG A 25 10.78 -2.81 2.44
CA ARG A 25 10.76 -2.36 3.85
C ARG A 25 10.75 -0.83 3.99
N ASP A 26 11.33 -0.11 3.03
CA ASP A 26 11.50 1.34 3.11
C ASP A 26 10.25 2.15 2.76
N ASN A 27 9.31 1.56 2.00
CA ASN A 27 8.09 2.25 1.58
C ASN A 27 6.85 1.35 1.51
N LEU A 28 6.90 0.11 2.01
CA LEU A 28 5.82 -0.86 1.97
C LEU A 28 5.22 -1.09 0.57
N TYR A 29 5.96 -0.84 -0.52
CA TYR A 29 5.45 -1.09 -1.87
C TYR A 29 5.67 -2.56 -2.24
N VAL A 30 4.61 -3.23 -2.67
CA VAL A 30 4.70 -4.55 -3.29
C VAL A 30 5.40 -4.39 -4.63
N THR A 31 6.52 -5.08 -4.82
CA THR A 31 7.31 -4.99 -6.06
C THR A 31 7.24 -6.26 -6.90
N SER A 32 6.96 -7.39 -6.27
CA SER A 32 6.79 -8.67 -6.94
C SER A 32 5.88 -9.59 -6.14
N PHE A 33 5.41 -10.63 -6.80
CA PHE A 33 4.66 -11.71 -6.20
C PHE A 33 5.09 -13.05 -6.79
N THR A 34 4.68 -14.16 -6.17
CA THR A 34 4.81 -15.50 -6.75
C THR A 34 3.45 -16.08 -7.11
N ASP A 35 3.44 -16.99 -8.10
CA ASP A 35 2.36 -17.98 -8.20
C ASP A 35 2.57 -19.12 -7.18
N ARG A 36 1.71 -20.15 -7.23
CA ARG A 36 1.79 -21.31 -6.33
C ARG A 36 3.03 -22.18 -6.50
N THR A 37 3.70 -22.09 -7.65
CA THR A 37 4.93 -22.85 -7.93
C THR A 37 6.17 -22.16 -7.37
N GLY A 38 6.03 -20.92 -6.89
CA GLY A 38 7.14 -20.11 -6.38
C GLY A 38 7.86 -19.32 -7.47
N LEU A 39 7.34 -19.30 -8.71
CA LEU A 39 7.90 -18.47 -9.78
C LEU A 39 7.62 -17.00 -9.48
N TRP A 40 8.67 -16.17 -9.53
CA TRP A 40 8.57 -14.74 -9.25
C TRP A 40 8.13 -13.93 -10.47
N TYR A 41 7.25 -12.98 -10.22
CA TYR A 41 6.76 -12.01 -11.19
C TYR A 41 6.99 -10.60 -10.71
N ILE A 42 7.55 -9.74 -11.56
CA ILE A 42 7.83 -8.33 -11.27
C ILE A 42 6.98 -7.43 -12.17
N PHE A 43 6.45 -6.36 -11.61
CA PHE A 43 5.61 -5.41 -12.35
C PHE A 43 6.38 -4.68 -13.45
N ASN A 44 5.71 -4.35 -14.57
CA ASN A 44 6.35 -3.79 -15.77
C ASN A 44 7.00 -2.42 -15.57
N ASN A 45 6.56 -1.68 -14.54
CA ASN A 45 7.06 -0.36 -14.17
C ASN A 45 8.14 -0.42 -13.08
N ARG A 46 8.69 -1.61 -12.82
CA ARG A 46 9.76 -1.84 -11.85
C ARG A 46 11.02 -2.35 -12.55
N PRO A 47 12.22 -1.94 -12.08
CA PRO A 47 13.46 -2.42 -12.67
C PRO A 47 13.64 -3.90 -12.37
N ARG A 48 13.89 -4.70 -13.43
CA ARG A 48 14.13 -6.16 -13.33
C ARG A 48 15.24 -6.54 -12.33
N SER A 49 16.20 -5.64 -12.11
CA SER A 49 17.29 -5.84 -11.15
C SER A 49 16.86 -5.88 -9.68
N LEU A 50 15.60 -5.58 -9.36
CA LEU A 50 15.08 -5.68 -7.99
C LEU A 50 14.85 -7.12 -7.54
N ILE A 51 14.40 -7.98 -8.45
CA ILE A 51 14.17 -9.41 -8.20
C ILE A 51 14.79 -10.17 -9.37
N PRO A 52 16.04 -10.65 -9.22
CA PRO A 52 16.70 -11.44 -10.26
C PRO A 52 15.83 -12.63 -10.70
N MET A 53 15.85 -12.92 -12.00
CA MET A 53 15.10 -14.03 -12.63
C MET A 53 13.56 -13.92 -12.60
N ALA A 54 12.98 -12.82 -12.09
CA ALA A 54 11.54 -12.62 -12.15
C ALA A 54 11.06 -12.42 -13.60
N THR A 55 9.91 -13.02 -13.93
CA THR A 55 9.20 -12.76 -15.19
C THR A 55 8.48 -11.41 -15.09
N VAL A 56 8.58 -10.58 -16.12
CA VAL A 56 7.91 -9.27 -16.11
C VAL A 56 6.44 -9.44 -16.48
N THR A 57 5.55 -8.90 -15.67
CA THR A 57 4.11 -8.89 -15.97
C THR A 57 3.79 -7.90 -17.08
N ARG A 58 2.55 -7.94 -17.60
CA ARG A 58 2.05 -6.97 -18.59
C ARG A 58 1.47 -5.69 -17.97
N PHE A 59 1.40 -5.61 -16.65
CA PHE A 59 0.76 -4.52 -15.90
C PHE A 59 1.70 -3.96 -14.83
N GLY A 60 1.49 -2.69 -14.48
CA GLY A 60 2.24 -2.02 -13.41
C GLY A 60 1.65 -2.30 -12.03
N ASP A 61 2.35 -1.83 -11.00
CA ASP A 61 1.92 -1.96 -9.60
C ASP A 61 1.08 -0.80 -9.07
N ASN A 62 0.79 0.20 -9.92
CA ASN A 62 -0.08 1.31 -9.56
C ASN A 62 -1.55 0.93 -9.75
N TYR A 63 -2.46 1.58 -9.03
CA TYR A 63 -3.90 1.29 -9.11
C TYR A 63 -4.52 1.52 -10.49
N HIS A 64 -3.95 2.41 -11.30
CA HIS A 64 -4.35 2.55 -12.69
C HIS A 64 -4.12 1.25 -13.48
N SER A 65 -2.98 0.60 -13.27
CA SER A 65 -2.65 -0.68 -13.90
C SER A 65 -3.37 -1.87 -13.25
N LEU A 66 -3.61 -1.84 -11.94
CA LEU A 66 -4.18 -2.96 -11.21
C LEU A 66 -5.71 -3.04 -11.33
N ILE A 67 -6.40 -1.91 -11.35
CA ILE A 67 -7.87 -1.87 -11.32
C ILE A 67 -8.46 -0.73 -12.15
N GLY A 68 -7.66 -0.09 -13.03
CA GLY A 68 -8.12 0.99 -13.91
C GLY A 68 -8.14 2.39 -13.28
N GLY A 69 -7.79 2.52 -11.99
CA GLY A 69 -7.69 3.82 -11.31
C GLY A 69 -7.88 3.70 -9.81
N ASP A 70 -7.40 4.69 -9.07
CA ASP A 70 -7.62 4.80 -7.62
C ASP A 70 -9.10 4.98 -7.27
N SER A 71 -9.88 5.65 -8.13
CA SER A 71 -11.32 5.78 -7.97
C SER A 71 -12.03 4.43 -7.88
N ASN A 72 -11.57 3.43 -8.65
CA ASN A 72 -12.18 2.09 -8.70
C ASN A 72 -11.92 1.26 -7.45
N LEU A 73 -11.05 1.71 -6.55
CA LEU A 73 -10.88 1.10 -5.24
C LEU A 73 -12.16 1.20 -4.41
N ASN A 74 -13.02 2.19 -4.63
CA ASN A 74 -14.31 2.30 -3.94
C ASN A 74 -15.17 1.02 -4.04
N TRP A 75 -15.04 0.27 -5.14
CA TRP A 75 -15.76 -0.97 -5.43
C TRP A 75 -14.98 -2.23 -5.03
N VAL A 76 -13.79 -2.10 -4.44
CA VAL A 76 -13.08 -3.23 -3.85
C VAL A 76 -13.84 -3.65 -2.60
N ARG A 77 -14.28 -4.91 -2.59
CA ARG A 77 -14.90 -5.53 -1.42
C ARG A 77 -13.81 -6.21 -0.59
N VAL A 78 -13.80 -5.94 0.71
CA VAL A 78 -12.92 -6.58 1.68
C VAL A 78 -13.72 -7.56 2.52
N SER A 79 -13.30 -8.81 2.54
CA SER A 79 -13.76 -9.87 3.43
C SER A 79 -12.77 -11.04 3.38
N LYS A 80 -12.95 -12.00 4.29
CA LYS A 80 -12.25 -13.29 4.28
C LYS A 80 -12.41 -14.03 2.96
N GLN A 81 -13.62 -14.06 2.42
CA GLN A 81 -13.90 -14.71 1.14
C GLN A 81 -13.14 -14.04 -0.01
N THR A 82 -13.22 -12.71 -0.13
CA THR A 82 -12.60 -11.99 -1.25
C THR A 82 -11.08 -12.11 -1.25
N ILE A 83 -10.45 -12.16 -0.06
CA ILE A 83 -9.00 -12.34 0.02
C ILE A 83 -8.57 -13.75 -0.33
N ILE A 84 -9.33 -14.79 0.07
CA ILE A 84 -9.06 -16.16 -0.33
C ILE A 84 -9.18 -16.28 -1.85
N GLU A 85 -10.27 -15.82 -2.44
CA GLU A 85 -10.47 -15.82 -3.90
C GLU A 85 -9.35 -15.06 -4.63
N ALA A 86 -8.90 -13.93 -4.09
CA ALA A 86 -7.77 -13.19 -4.66
C ALA A 86 -6.46 -14.01 -4.62
N ILE A 87 -6.17 -14.69 -3.50
CA ILE A 87 -5.00 -15.58 -3.39
C ILE A 87 -5.09 -16.71 -4.42
N GLU A 88 -6.25 -17.34 -4.58
CA GLU A 88 -6.45 -18.41 -5.57
C GLU A 88 -6.18 -17.92 -7.00
N HIS A 89 -6.67 -16.74 -7.36
CA HIS A 89 -6.43 -16.16 -8.69
C HIS A 89 -4.94 -15.88 -8.94
N VAL A 90 -4.23 -15.32 -7.96
CA VAL A 90 -2.78 -15.06 -8.08
C VAL A 90 -1.98 -16.37 -8.13
N ALA A 91 -2.40 -17.37 -7.35
CA ALA A 91 -1.75 -18.68 -7.27
C ALA A 91 -1.69 -19.41 -8.62
N ILE A 92 -2.66 -19.18 -9.51
CA ILE A 92 -2.72 -19.80 -10.85
C ILE A 92 -2.28 -18.87 -11.98
N TYR A 93 -1.60 -17.75 -11.65
CA TYR A 93 -1.19 -16.77 -12.64
C TYR A 93 -0.37 -17.42 -13.77
N ASP A 94 -0.79 -17.19 -15.02
CA ASP A 94 -0.07 -17.57 -16.22
C ASP A 94 0.08 -16.33 -17.11
N PRO A 95 1.29 -15.81 -17.34
CA PRO A 95 1.51 -14.59 -18.13
C PRO A 95 1.10 -14.74 -19.61
N ARG A 96 0.86 -15.97 -20.09
CA ARG A 96 0.39 -16.25 -21.45
C ARG A 96 -1.13 -16.16 -21.58
N ARG A 97 -1.87 -16.25 -20.46
CA ARG A 97 -3.33 -16.20 -20.42
C ARG A 97 -3.81 -14.82 -19.96
N SER A 98 -5.03 -14.48 -20.33
CA SER A 98 -5.71 -13.30 -19.80
C SER A 98 -6.41 -13.70 -18.50
N THR A 99 -5.82 -13.39 -17.34
CA THR A 99 -6.45 -13.57 -16.03
C THR A 99 -6.54 -12.23 -15.30
N ASP A 100 -7.61 -12.03 -14.52
CA ASP A 100 -7.82 -10.80 -13.72
C ASP A 100 -6.97 -10.79 -12.42
N VAL A 101 -5.69 -11.19 -12.54
CA VAL A 101 -4.73 -11.21 -11.42
C VAL A 101 -4.39 -9.80 -10.93
N ALA A 102 -4.47 -8.81 -11.81
CA ALA A 102 -4.24 -7.41 -11.48
C ALA A 102 -5.24 -6.92 -10.40
N ARG A 103 -6.54 -7.23 -10.57
CA ARG A 103 -7.57 -6.90 -9.57
C ARG A 103 -7.40 -7.70 -8.29
N ALA A 104 -7.05 -8.98 -8.38
CA ALA A 104 -6.76 -9.81 -7.21
C ALA A 104 -5.61 -9.24 -6.37
N LEU A 105 -4.53 -8.79 -7.01
CA LEU A 105 -3.42 -8.10 -6.34
C LEU A 105 -3.86 -6.77 -5.72
N ALA A 106 -4.78 -6.02 -6.34
CA ALA A 106 -5.33 -4.80 -5.73
C ALA A 106 -6.06 -5.10 -4.41
N ILE A 107 -6.87 -6.17 -4.36
CA ILE A 107 -7.56 -6.61 -3.14
C ILE A 107 -6.54 -6.95 -2.05
N ILE A 108 -5.52 -7.73 -2.38
CA ILE A 108 -4.45 -8.12 -1.45
C ILE A 108 -3.70 -6.89 -0.91
N VAL A 109 -3.33 -5.95 -1.79
CA VAL A 109 -2.65 -4.71 -1.40
C VAL A 109 -3.52 -3.88 -0.46
N VAL A 110 -4.81 -3.72 -0.74
CA VAL A 110 -5.75 -2.99 0.14
C VAL A 110 -5.80 -3.64 1.52
N MET A 111 -6.01 -4.95 1.58
CA MET A 111 -6.28 -5.64 2.84
C MET A 111 -5.04 -5.81 3.73
N PHE A 112 -3.84 -5.88 3.16
CA PHE A 112 -2.61 -6.04 3.95
C PHE A 112 -1.78 -4.77 4.01
N VAL A 113 -1.50 -4.15 2.87
CA VAL A 113 -0.57 -3.03 2.79
C VAL A 113 -1.24 -1.73 3.21
N GLU A 114 -2.43 -1.41 2.68
CA GLU A 114 -3.13 -0.18 3.09
C GLU A 114 -3.63 -0.29 4.53
N ALA A 115 -4.12 -1.45 4.98
CA ALA A 115 -4.43 -1.71 6.39
C ALA A 115 -3.22 -1.63 7.32
N SER A 116 -2.00 -1.90 6.83
CA SER A 116 -0.78 -1.67 7.62
C SER A 116 -0.41 -0.20 7.71
N ARG A 117 -0.76 0.61 6.70
CA ARG A 117 -0.45 2.05 6.64
C ARG A 117 -1.45 2.90 7.39
N PHE A 118 -2.73 2.53 7.35
CA PHE A 118 -3.85 3.36 7.79
C PHE A 118 -4.77 2.63 8.75
N GLN A 119 -5.10 3.27 9.88
CA GLN A 119 -6.05 2.73 10.85
C GLN A 119 -7.45 2.51 10.25
N PRO A 120 -8.03 3.45 9.45
CA PRO A 120 -9.36 3.23 8.87
C PRO A 120 -9.45 1.99 7.96
N PHE A 121 -8.37 1.63 7.26
CA PHE A 121 -8.35 0.40 6.45
C PHE A 121 -8.23 -0.84 7.32
N GLN A 122 -7.46 -0.79 8.41
CA GLN A 122 -7.42 -1.89 9.38
C GLN A 122 -8.80 -2.12 10.00
N ASP A 123 -9.45 -1.06 10.47
CA ASP A 123 -10.77 -1.14 11.09
C ASP A 123 -11.80 -1.70 10.09
N LEU A 124 -11.77 -1.24 8.84
CA LEU A 124 -12.63 -1.78 7.79
C LEU A 124 -12.43 -3.30 7.62
N VAL A 125 -11.19 -3.76 7.51
CA VAL A 125 -10.87 -5.19 7.33
C VAL A 125 -11.30 -6.00 8.55
N GLN A 126 -11.03 -5.52 9.77
CA GLN A 126 -11.38 -6.22 11.01
C GLN A 126 -12.90 -6.31 11.20
N ASN A 127 -13.61 -5.19 11.05
CA ASN A 127 -15.05 -5.12 11.28
C ASN A 127 -15.86 -5.83 10.19
N SER A 128 -15.28 -5.94 8.98
CA SER A 128 -15.96 -6.52 7.81
C SER A 128 -15.37 -7.87 7.42
N TRP A 129 -14.60 -8.51 8.30
CA TRP A 129 -13.88 -9.75 7.96
C TRP A 129 -14.84 -10.85 7.48
N GLU A 130 -15.94 -11.08 8.20
CA GLU A 130 -16.91 -12.13 7.85
C GLU A 130 -18.03 -11.61 6.92
N SER A 131 -18.65 -10.47 7.27
CA SER A 131 -19.79 -9.91 6.52
C SER A 131 -19.41 -9.25 5.21
N GLY A 132 -18.21 -8.67 5.16
CA GLY A 132 -17.65 -7.93 4.03
C GLY A 132 -18.23 -6.55 3.78
N ALA A 133 -17.37 -5.65 3.31
CA ALA A 133 -17.74 -4.26 3.01
C ALA A 133 -16.94 -3.72 1.83
N TYR A 134 -17.46 -2.69 1.19
CA TYR A 134 -16.73 -1.95 0.16
C TYR A 134 -15.80 -0.92 0.79
N VAL A 135 -14.62 -0.71 0.20
CA VAL A 135 -13.68 0.35 0.61
C VAL A 135 -14.33 1.73 0.55
N GLY A 136 -15.21 1.97 -0.43
CA GLY A 136 -15.99 3.20 -0.52
C GLY A 136 -15.09 4.46 -0.57
N THR A 137 -15.39 5.43 0.29
CA THR A 137 -14.71 6.74 0.33
C THR A 137 -13.27 6.66 0.84
N LEU A 138 -12.88 5.59 1.54
CA LEU A 138 -11.50 5.39 2.01
C LEU A 138 -10.49 5.27 0.86
N SER A 139 -10.95 4.90 -0.35
CA SER A 139 -10.14 4.89 -1.58
C SER A 139 -9.33 6.17 -1.79
N LYS A 140 -9.93 7.33 -1.47
CA LYS A 140 -9.30 8.65 -1.60
C LYS A 140 -8.08 8.82 -0.71
N LEU A 141 -7.99 8.11 0.42
CA LEU A 141 -6.90 8.23 1.38
C LEU A 141 -5.61 7.57 0.89
N VAL A 142 -5.72 6.53 0.06
CA VAL A 142 -4.58 5.71 -0.38
C VAL A 142 -3.53 6.54 -1.15
N THR A 143 -3.98 7.46 -1.99
CA THR A 143 -3.08 8.36 -2.75
C THR A 143 -2.50 9.50 -1.89
N ARG A 144 -2.97 9.65 -0.65
CA ARG A 144 -2.58 10.73 0.28
C ARG A 144 -1.55 10.30 1.31
N TRP A 145 -1.16 9.03 1.33
CA TRP A 145 -0.20 8.49 2.31
C TRP A 145 1.07 9.34 2.44
N LYS A 146 1.66 9.74 1.31
CA LYS A 146 2.86 10.58 1.28
C LYS A 146 2.62 11.96 1.91
N ILE A 147 1.48 12.59 1.62
CA ILE A 147 1.18 13.95 2.08
C ILE A 147 0.96 13.96 3.60
N VAL A 148 0.15 13.02 4.10
CA VAL A 148 -0.10 12.89 5.55
C VAL A 148 1.19 12.51 6.30
N SER A 149 2.00 11.60 5.73
CA SER A 149 3.31 11.25 6.31
C SER A 149 4.20 12.49 6.41
N CYS A 150 4.25 13.33 5.38
CA CYS A 150 5.03 14.57 5.37
C CYS A 150 4.55 15.58 6.41
N ALA A 151 3.23 15.79 6.57
CA ALA A 151 2.69 16.66 7.60
C ALA A 151 3.11 16.19 9.01
N LEU A 152 2.99 14.89 9.30
CA LEU A 152 3.39 14.31 10.59
C LEU A 152 4.90 14.45 10.84
N MET A 153 5.75 14.17 9.83
CA MET A 153 7.20 14.29 10.00
C MET A 153 7.66 15.74 10.25
N VAL A 154 7.05 16.73 9.56
CA VAL A 154 7.35 18.14 9.83
C VAL A 154 6.99 18.48 11.26
N ALA A 155 5.85 18.02 11.74
CA ALA A 155 5.41 18.31 13.09
C ALA A 155 6.36 17.75 14.15
N VAL A 156 6.76 16.50 13.99
CA VAL A 156 7.75 15.87 14.87
C VAL A 156 9.08 16.61 14.83
N GLN A 157 9.60 16.95 13.64
CA GLN A 157 10.89 17.65 13.49
C GLN A 157 10.91 19.07 14.07
N LYS A 158 9.76 19.75 14.08
CA LYS A 158 9.65 21.15 14.49
C LYS A 158 9.08 21.32 15.89
N GLY A 159 8.88 20.22 16.64
CA GLY A 159 8.34 20.25 18.00
C GLY A 159 6.93 20.84 18.05
N VAL A 160 6.11 20.52 17.05
CA VAL A 160 4.80 21.14 16.85
C VAL A 160 3.81 20.68 17.90
N THR A 161 3.17 21.64 18.55
CA THR A 161 2.02 21.44 19.44
C THR A 161 0.71 21.44 18.66
N ALA A 162 -0.38 20.93 19.25
CA ALA A 162 -1.73 21.02 18.67
C ALA A 162 -2.09 22.46 18.23
N THR A 163 -1.65 23.47 18.97
CA THR A 163 -1.89 24.89 18.69
C THR A 163 -1.05 25.48 17.54
N SER A 164 0.03 24.81 17.13
CA SER A 164 0.93 25.27 16.05
C SER A 164 0.87 24.40 14.78
N TRP A 165 0.09 23.30 14.80
CA TRP A 165 -0.09 22.35 13.70
C TRP A 165 -0.38 23.02 12.35
N GLY A 166 -1.36 23.93 12.30
CA GLY A 166 -1.78 24.58 11.05
C GLY A 166 -0.79 25.57 10.42
N ARG A 167 0.39 25.82 11.02
CA ARG A 167 1.34 26.84 10.56
C ARG A 167 2.21 26.37 9.39
N TYR A 168 2.38 25.07 9.20
CA TYR A 168 3.29 24.49 8.21
C TYR A 168 2.60 24.25 6.87
N LYS A 169 3.33 24.47 5.77
CA LYS A 169 2.81 24.28 4.41
C LYS A 169 2.34 22.84 4.19
N GLU A 170 3.11 21.86 4.65
CA GLU A 170 2.78 20.44 4.50
C GLU A 170 1.49 20.06 5.24
N VAL A 171 1.21 20.69 6.38
CA VAL A 171 -0.05 20.49 7.12
C VAL A 171 -1.23 21.14 6.38
N LYS A 172 -1.02 22.34 5.81
CA LYS A 172 -2.05 22.99 4.97
C LYS A 172 -2.34 22.19 3.71
N ASP A 173 -1.31 21.68 3.04
CA ASP A 173 -1.42 20.82 1.87
C ASP A 173 -2.16 19.53 2.21
N MET A 174 -1.88 18.93 3.38
CA MET A 174 -2.63 17.78 3.88
C MET A 174 -4.12 18.11 4.04
N ARG A 175 -4.48 19.14 4.82
CA ARG A 175 -5.87 19.57 5.04
C ARG A 175 -6.62 19.90 3.75
N ALA A 176 -5.94 20.45 2.75
CA ALA A 176 -6.57 20.74 1.46
C ALA A 176 -6.87 19.48 0.63
N ASN A 177 -6.17 18.37 0.90
CA ASN A 177 -6.25 17.13 0.13
C ASN A 177 -6.88 15.96 0.90
N THR A 178 -7.13 16.15 2.19
CA THR A 178 -7.70 15.17 3.13
C THR A 178 -8.72 15.85 4.04
N HIS A 179 -9.57 15.06 4.70
CA HIS A 179 -10.45 15.56 5.78
C HIS A 179 -9.78 15.36 7.16
N ILE A 180 -8.46 15.58 7.24
CA ILE A 180 -7.69 15.42 8.47
C ILE A 180 -7.33 16.81 8.96
N ASP A 181 -8.01 17.28 10.00
CA ASP A 181 -7.91 18.66 10.44
C ASP A 181 -6.96 18.85 11.61
N THR A 182 -6.94 17.91 12.55
CA THR A 182 -6.12 18.02 13.76
C THR A 182 -4.86 17.15 13.71
N PHE A 183 -3.92 17.42 14.62
CA PHE A 183 -2.77 16.54 14.82
C PHE A 183 -3.21 15.14 15.26
N ASP A 184 -4.18 15.08 16.17
CA ASP A 184 -4.71 13.82 16.69
C ASP A 184 -5.39 13.02 15.57
N ASP A 185 -6.18 13.65 14.70
CA ASP A 185 -6.76 12.96 13.54
C ASP A 185 -5.67 12.33 12.65
N ALA A 186 -4.56 13.05 12.42
CA ALA A 186 -3.46 12.57 11.59
C ALA A 186 -2.75 11.37 12.23
N VAL A 187 -2.49 11.43 13.53
CA VAL A 187 -1.87 10.34 14.30
C VAL A 187 -2.79 9.11 14.38
N HIS A 188 -4.09 9.31 14.60
CA HIS A 188 -5.05 8.20 14.61
C HIS A 188 -5.30 7.63 13.21
N THR A 189 -5.07 8.41 12.14
CA THR A 189 -5.26 7.93 10.76
C THR A 189 -4.10 7.07 10.27
N ILE A 190 -2.85 7.45 10.54
CA ILE A 190 -1.66 6.74 10.03
C ILE A 190 -1.01 5.87 11.10
N LYS A 191 -0.77 4.61 10.72
CA LYS A 191 0.00 3.64 11.52
C LYS A 191 1.48 3.60 11.14
N VAL A 192 1.78 3.78 9.86
CA VAL A 192 3.16 3.78 9.34
C VAL A 192 3.35 4.98 8.43
N ALA A 193 4.25 5.88 8.80
CA ALA A 193 4.64 7.01 7.96
C ALA A 193 5.81 6.64 7.03
N ILE A 194 5.80 7.15 5.79
CA ILE A 194 6.92 6.99 4.85
C ILE A 194 7.89 8.16 4.91
N TRP A 195 9.19 7.85 4.88
CA TRP A 195 10.23 8.84 4.71
C TRP A 195 10.48 9.19 3.23
N PRO A 196 10.47 10.46 2.81
CA PRO A 196 10.72 10.84 1.42
C PRO A 196 12.20 10.69 1.06
N LEU A 197 12.49 9.79 0.11
CA LEU A 197 13.85 9.44 -0.34
C LEU A 197 14.58 10.57 -1.10
N LYS A 198 13.86 11.59 -1.59
CA LYS A 198 14.42 12.75 -2.29
C LYS A 198 13.63 13.99 -1.85
N GLU A 199 14.29 14.89 -1.11
CA GLU A 199 13.98 16.32 -0.79
C GLU A 199 12.51 16.82 -0.87
N LYS A 200 11.87 17.50 0.11
CA LYS A 200 12.04 17.83 1.56
C LYS A 200 10.64 17.66 2.21
N CYS A 201 10.56 17.28 3.49
CA CYS A 201 9.35 17.40 4.31
C CYS A 201 9.66 17.86 5.76
N SER A 202 10.34 18.95 6.14
CA SER A 202 10.91 20.13 5.48
C SER A 202 12.45 20.22 5.71
N LYS A 203 13.08 19.09 6.09
CA LYS A 203 14.52 18.79 6.33
C LYS A 203 15.20 19.62 7.47
N THR A 204 16.17 19.07 8.22
CA THR A 204 17.09 17.98 7.87
C THR A 204 17.08 16.84 8.88
N ILE A 205 17.04 15.58 8.41
CA ILE A 205 17.41 14.41 9.21
C ILE A 205 18.66 13.80 8.61
N THR A 206 19.64 13.57 9.48
CA THR A 206 20.81 12.72 9.24
C THR A 206 20.73 11.57 10.22
N TRP A 207 20.54 10.35 9.71
CA TRP A 207 21.33 9.17 10.06
C TRP A 207 21.08 8.05 9.05
N LEU A 208 22.11 7.75 8.27
CA LEU A 208 22.73 6.43 8.24
C LEU A 208 24.26 6.68 8.16
N ARG A 209 24.97 6.35 9.23
CA ARG A 209 26.20 5.57 9.06
C ARG A 209 25.77 4.12 8.99
#